data_AF-A0A2I0HTG0-F1
#
_entry.id   AF-A0A2I0HTG0-F1
#
_cell.length_a   1.000
_cell.length_b   1.000
_cell.length_c   1.000
_cell.angle_alpha   90.00
_cell.angle_beta   90.00
_cell.angle_gamma   90.00
#
_symmetry.space_group_name_H-M   'P 1'
#
loop_
_entity.id
_entity.type
_entity.pdbx_description
1 polymer ?
#
loop_
_entity_poly.entity_id
_entity_poly.type
_entity_poly.pdbx_seq_one_letter_code
_entity_poly.pdbx_strand_id
1 'polypeptide(L)'
;MQRAPATVEEQLIWKAIKEECPWESLPKRLQATLSSKEEWHRRIIEHCMKKRLQWNTCFARKVCKESEYYEDMMRYLRKNLAVAVILEGS
;
A
#
# COMPACT_ATOMS: atom_id res chain seq x y z
N MET A 1 8.61 21.58 1.06
CA MET A 1 8.40 20.44 0.16
C MET A 1 6.95 20.46 -0.29
N GLN A 2 6.69 20.70 -1.57
CA GLN A 2 5.32 20.70 -2.11
C GLN A 2 4.79 19.27 -2.05
N ARG A 3 3.83 18.99 -1.15
CA ARG A 3 2.99 17.80 -1.28
C ARG A 3 2.18 18.03 -2.56
N ALA A 4 2.58 17.38 -3.65
CA ALA A 4 1.81 17.41 -4.89
C ALA A 4 0.34 17.12 -4.56
N PRO A 5 -0.62 17.89 -5.12
CA PRO A 5 -2.03 17.65 -4.86
C PRO A 5 -2.32 16.22 -5.26
N ALA A 6 -2.86 15.42 -4.34
CA ALA A 6 -3.24 14.03 -4.58
C ALA A 6 -4.00 13.96 -5.90
N THR A 7 -3.35 13.44 -6.94
CA THR A 7 -3.91 13.48 -8.29
C THR A 7 -5.22 12.69 -8.27
N VAL A 8 -6.15 13.03 -9.18
CA VAL A 8 -7.43 12.32 -9.27
C VAL A 8 -7.20 10.80 -9.38
N GLU A 9 -6.12 10.40 -10.05
CA GLU A 9 -5.66 9.01 -10.13
C GLU A 9 -5.28 8.41 -8.78
N GLU A 10 -4.54 9.12 -7.93
CA GLU A 10 -4.28 8.64 -6.57
C GLU A 10 -5.60 8.41 -5.85
N GLN A 11 -6.52 9.38 -5.84
CA GLN A 11 -7.81 9.22 -5.15
C GLN A 11 -8.59 8.00 -5.66
N LEU A 12 -8.56 7.75 -6.97
CA LEU A 12 -9.17 6.56 -7.57
C LEU A 12 -8.47 5.27 -7.13
N ILE A 13 -7.14 5.26 -7.00
CA ILE A 13 -6.37 4.13 -6.44
C ILE A 13 -6.83 3.87 -5.00
N TRP A 14 -6.86 4.91 -4.15
CA TRP A 14 -7.30 4.78 -2.76
C TRP A 14 -8.73 4.26 -2.66
N LYS A 15 -9.63 4.73 -3.54
CA LYS A 15 -11.01 4.26 -3.61
C LYS A 15 -11.08 2.79 -4.01
N ALA A 16 -10.37 2.39 -5.05
CA ALA A 16 -10.35 1.01 -5.52
C ALA A 16 -9.76 0.03 -4.49
N ILE A 17 -8.75 0.45 -3.72
CA ILE A 17 -8.23 -0.35 -2.58
C ILE A 17 -9.31 -0.50 -1.50
N LYS A 18 -10.04 0.58 -1.19
CA LYS A 18 -11.13 0.57 -0.20
C LYS A 18 -12.32 -0.28 -0.65
N GLU A 19 -12.62 -0.28 -1.94
CA GLU A 19 -13.65 -1.12 -2.56
C GLU A 19 -13.16 -2.56 -2.83
N GLU A 20 -11.97 -2.94 -2.37
CA GLU A 20 -11.38 -4.28 -2.58
C GLU A 20 -11.38 -4.71 -4.06
N CYS A 21 -11.16 -3.77 -4.98
CA CYS A 21 -11.20 -4.02 -6.42
C CYS A 21 -9.93 -4.74 -6.90
N PRO A 22 -10.06 -5.90 -7.58
CA PRO A 22 -8.92 -6.59 -8.16
C PRO A 22 -8.38 -5.87 -9.40
N TRP A 23 -7.11 -6.13 -9.72
CA TRP A 23 -6.43 -5.55 -10.88
C TRP A 23 -7.24 -5.67 -12.17
N GLU A 24 -7.84 -6.84 -12.38
CA GLU A 24 -8.64 -7.17 -13.57
C GLU A 24 -9.91 -6.33 -13.69
N SER A 25 -10.44 -5.83 -12.57
CA SER A 25 -11.62 -4.95 -12.53
C SER A 25 -11.25 -3.47 -12.50
N LEU A 26 -9.96 -3.12 -12.42
CA LEU A 26 -9.55 -1.72 -12.45
C LEU A 26 -9.81 -1.11 -13.83
N PRO A 27 -10.24 0.16 -13.90
CA PRO A 27 -10.35 0.87 -15.16
C PRO A 27 -8.98 0.96 -15.87
N LYS A 28 -8.99 0.86 -17.21
CA LYS A 28 -7.78 0.90 -18.06
C LYS A 28 -6.88 2.11 -17.78
N ARG A 29 -7.46 3.24 -17.37
CA ARG A 29 -6.71 4.44 -16.96
C ARG A 29 -5.80 4.13 -15.75
N LEU A 30 -6.33 3.47 -14.72
CA LEU A 30 -5.53 3.10 -13.55
C LEU A 30 -4.49 2.04 -13.88
N GLN A 31 -4.84 1.06 -14.72
CA GLN A 31 -3.87 0.07 -15.19
C GLN A 31 -2.72 0.73 -15.96
N ALA A 32 -3.01 1.73 -16.79
CA ALA A 32 -2.00 2.52 -17.49
C ALA A 32 -1.13 3.34 -16.53
N THR A 33 -1.70 3.92 -15.48
CA THR A 33 -0.94 4.66 -14.44
C THR A 33 -0.02 3.75 -13.64
N LEU A 34 -0.50 2.55 -13.26
CA LEU A 34 0.23 1.60 -12.41
C LEU A 34 1.19 0.71 -13.20
N SER A 35 1.15 0.74 -14.53
CA SER A 35 1.97 -0.04 -15.47
C SER A 35 1.83 -1.56 -15.40
N SER A 36 1.68 -2.16 -14.21
CA SER A 36 1.66 -3.60 -13.97
C SER A 36 0.86 -4.00 -12.73
N LYS A 37 0.36 -5.24 -12.72
CA LYS A 37 -0.32 -5.86 -11.58
C LYS A 37 0.53 -5.91 -10.31
N GLU A 38 1.83 -6.16 -10.45
CA GLU A 38 2.77 -6.15 -9.32
C GLU A 38 2.84 -4.80 -8.62
N GLU A 39 2.79 -3.71 -9.39
CA GLU A 39 2.80 -2.35 -8.85
C GLU A 39 1.52 -2.06 -8.08
N TRP A 40 0.38 -2.55 -8.58
CA TRP A 40 -0.89 -2.51 -7.84
C TRP A 40 -0.84 -3.28 -6.53
N HIS A 41 -0.30 -4.49 -6.55
CA HIS A 41 -0.11 -5.29 -5.34
C HIS A 41 0.74 -4.52 -4.31
N ARG A 42 1.86 -3.94 -4.73
CA ARG A 42 2.69 -3.10 -3.84
C ARG A 42 1.91 -1.93 -3.25
N ARG A 43 1.10 -1.23 -4.04
CA ARG A 43 0.26 -0.11 -3.57
C ARG A 43 -0.76 -0.54 -2.52
N ILE A 44 -1.40 -1.69 -2.72
CA ILE A 44 -2.35 -2.26 -1.75
C ILE A 44 -1.64 -2.57 -0.43
N ILE A 45 -0.53 -3.29 -0.49
CA ILE A 45 0.18 -3.73 0.70
C ILE A 45 0.74 -2.51 1.45
N GLU A 46 1.36 -1.55 0.76
CA GLU A 46 1.84 -0.31 1.36
C GLU A 46 0.71 0.49 2.01
N HIS A 47 -0.45 0.61 1.35
CA HIS A 47 -1.63 1.26 1.90
C HIS A 47 -2.08 0.61 3.20
N CYS A 48 -2.22 -0.72 3.19
CA CYS A 48 -2.68 -1.48 4.34
C CYS A 48 -1.68 -1.40 5.50
N MET A 49 -0.38 -1.47 5.21
CA MET A 49 0.69 -1.28 6.21
C MET A 49 0.67 0.12 6.82
N LYS A 50 0.59 1.17 6.00
CA LYS A 50 0.54 2.58 6.47
C LYS A 50 -0.65 2.82 7.40
N LYS A 51 -1.79 2.19 7.11
CA LYS A 51 -2.99 2.27 7.94
C LYS A 51 -3.06 1.21 9.06
N ARG A 52 -2.07 0.32 9.15
CA ARG A 52 -2.02 -0.82 10.08
C ARG A 52 -3.30 -1.67 10.07
N LEU A 53 -3.84 -1.90 8.88
CA LEU A 53 -5.01 -2.77 8.73
C LEU A 53 -4.60 -4.23 8.95
N GLN A 54 -5.47 -5.02 9.59
CA GLN A 54 -5.25 -6.44 9.78
C GLN A 54 -5.47 -7.18 8.46
N TRP A 55 -4.63 -8.18 8.17
CA TRP A 55 -4.66 -8.92 6.90
C TRP A 55 -6.03 -9.51 6.56
N ASN A 56 -6.71 -10.08 7.56
CA ASN A 56 -8.06 -10.65 7.44
C ASN A 56 -9.13 -9.62 7.01
N THR A 57 -8.94 -8.35 7.39
CA THR A 57 -9.89 -7.25 7.13
C THR A 57 -9.53 -6.41 5.92
N CYS A 58 -8.38 -6.66 5.27
CA CYS A 58 -7.88 -5.81 4.21
C CYS A 58 -7.69 -6.57 2.90
N PHE A 59 -7.56 -5.81 1.82
CA PHE A 59 -7.43 -6.36 0.48
C PHE A 59 -6.13 -7.15 0.25
N ALA A 60 -5.13 -6.98 1.13
CA ALA A 60 -3.87 -7.71 1.07
C ALA A 60 -4.08 -9.24 1.03
N ARG A 61 -5.15 -9.75 1.65
CA ARG A 61 -5.51 -11.19 1.64
C ARG A 61 -5.75 -11.79 0.26
N LYS A 62 -6.08 -10.97 -0.72
CA LYS A 62 -6.32 -11.42 -2.10
C LYS A 62 -5.05 -11.38 -2.95
N VAL A 63 -3.99 -10.71 -2.49
CA VAL A 63 -2.76 -10.48 -3.25
C VAL A 63 -1.52 -11.16 -2.67
N CYS A 64 -1.49 -11.42 -1.37
CA CYS A 64 -0.39 -12.12 -0.70
C CYS A 64 -0.88 -12.99 0.47
N LYS A 65 -0.02 -13.93 0.91
CA LYS A 65 -0.30 -14.75 2.08
C LYS A 65 -0.16 -13.94 3.36
N GLU A 66 -0.85 -14.39 4.40
CA GLU A 66 -0.82 -13.78 5.72
C GLU A 66 0.62 -13.66 6.27
N SER A 67 1.41 -14.73 6.16
CA SER A 67 2.79 -14.77 6.66
C SER A 67 3.68 -13.72 5.99
N GLU A 68 3.58 -13.58 4.66
CA GLU A 68 4.33 -12.58 3.89
C GLU A 68 3.92 -11.15 4.28
N TYR A 69 2.61 -10.91 4.43
CA TYR A 69 2.10 -9.60 4.83
C TYR A 69 2.62 -9.16 6.20
N TYR A 70 2.59 -10.03 7.20
CA TYR A 70 3.09 -9.71 8.53
C TYR A 70 4.61 -9.55 8.56
N GLU A 71 5.35 -10.33 7.78
CA GLU A 71 6.80 -10.17 7.64
C GLU A 71 7.16 -8.80 7.05
N ASP A 72 6.53 -8.41 5.94
CA ASP A 72 6.72 -7.09 5.33
C ASP A 72 6.29 -5.96 6.28
N MET A 73 5.18 -6.13 6.99
CA MET A 73 4.72 -5.14 7.98
C MET A 73 5.73 -4.97 9.12
N MET A 74 6.30 -6.06 9.65
CA MET A 74 7.35 -5.99 10.66
C MET A 74 8.62 -5.34 10.11
N ARG A 75 8.99 -5.62 8.85
CA ARG A 75 10.14 -5.01 8.18
C ARG A 75 9.95 -3.50 7.99
N TYR A 76 8.75 -3.10 7.55
CA TYR A 76 8.35 -1.70 7.43
C TYR A 76 8.40 -0.99 8.78
N LEU A 77 7.85 -1.63 9.81
CA LEU A 77 7.89 -1.16 11.20
C LEU A 77 9.32 -0.97 11.71
N ARG A 78 10.18 -1.98 11.56
CA ARG A 78 11.57 -1.92 12.00
C ARG A 78 12.35 -0.82 11.29
N LYS A 79 12.16 -0.64 9.98
CA LYS A 79 12.79 0.46 9.23
C LYS A 79 12.32 1.83 9.73
N ASN A 80 11.03 2.01 9.97
CA ASN A 80 10.51 3.28 10.49
C ASN A 80 10.90 3.54 11.96
N LEU A 81 10.97 2.50 12.80
CA LEU A 81 11.46 2.61 14.19
C LEU A 81 12.97 2.90 14.24
N ALA A 82 13.76 2.30 13.36
CA ALA A 82 15.18 2.62 13.24
C ALA A 82 15.40 4.09 12.86
N VAL A 83 14.54 4.66 12.01
CA VAL A 83 14.55 6.10 11.70
C VAL A 83 14.20 6.95 12.93
N ALA A 84 13.26 6.51 13.78
CA ALA A 84 12.89 7.25 15.00
C ALA A 84 14.04 7.26 16.03
N VAL A 85 14.73 6.14 16.24
CA VAL A 85 15.84 6.04 17.21
C VAL A 85 17.07 6.84 16.76
N ILE A 86 17.32 6.98 15.45
CA ILE A 86 18.47 7.74 14.94
C ILE A 86 18.27 9.27 15.06
N LEU A 87 17.03 9.76 15.06
CA LEU A 87 16.74 11.20 15.15
C LEU A 87 16.73 11.75 16.58
N GLU A 88 16.56 10.90 17.61
CA GLU A 88 16.61 11.34 19.01
C GLU A 88 18.02 11.23 19.63
N GLY A 89 19.02 10.80 18.85
CA GLY A 89 20.40 10.58 19.29
C GLY A 89 21.45 11.42 18.54
N SER A 90 21.16 12.68 18.22
CA SER A 90 22.15 13.64 17.67
C SER A 90 21.93 15.04 18.21
#